data_AF-V2Z916-F1
#
_entry.id   AF-V2Z916-F1
#
_cell.length_a   1.000
_cell.length_b   1.000
_cell.length_c   1.000
_cell.angle_alpha   90.00
_cell.angle_beta   90.00
_cell.angle_gamma   90.00
#
_symmetry.space_group_name_H-M   'P 1'
#
loop_
_entity.id
_entity.type
_entity.pdbx_description
1 polymer ?
#
loop_
_entity_poly.entity_id
_entity_poly.type
_entity_poly.pdbx_seq_one_letter_code
_entity_poly.pdbx_strand_id
1 'polypeptide(L)'
;MSEFKLLYRIKDKNECSNMGGIAIDSKGTLYCVKSKKGNSLQCLYVINKTDKIEEGFVKPSYTHMYQRLGHANSLTLSGGFLYVGTDKNYIVKLSTKKLNGTTHEAGEKIVLKKNVKQANGTNKLTDATDISISSIANINGSKFVLHFSKPSEYGTNRIYFYKDVKTHIEKTPKGEQKYKYIEYSSKGKFEYKYPDKLKKSIGEHAPQDVFYKNGYLYFILAKKDKKSKEFKKSYILKYERGKSNCIGYDSFTSPNKNTNKFEIESMHIVGKNLVFSVNESKKAIVNGKEKIVENWDAIYITKDWVLA
;
A
#
# COMPACT_ATOMS: atom_id res chain seq x y z
N MET A 1 22.40 7.72 5.94
CA MET A 1 20.95 7.86 6.23
C MET A 1 20.47 8.98 5.34
N SER A 2 19.46 8.74 4.51
CA SER A 2 18.96 9.77 3.60
C SER A 2 18.34 10.93 4.38
N GLU A 3 18.69 12.18 4.02
CA GLU A 3 18.07 13.36 4.59
C GLU A 3 16.68 13.58 3.99
N PHE A 4 15.69 13.83 4.84
CA PHE A 4 14.31 14.03 4.41
C PHE A 4 13.65 15.17 5.16
N LYS A 5 12.61 15.74 4.55
CA LYS A 5 11.88 16.91 5.07
C LYS A 5 10.39 16.63 5.07
N LEU A 6 9.69 17.11 6.10
CA LEU A 6 8.23 17.09 6.15
C LEU A 6 7.70 18.00 5.05
N LEU A 7 6.84 17.48 4.17
CA LEU A 7 6.08 18.30 3.23
C LEU A 7 4.85 18.87 3.92
N TYR A 8 4.02 18.00 4.50
CA TYR A 8 2.82 18.36 5.21
C TYR A 8 2.27 17.16 6.00
N ARG A 9 1.41 17.45 6.97
CA ARG A 9 0.55 16.49 7.65
C ARG A 9 -0.84 16.52 7.05
N ILE A 10 -1.56 15.43 7.17
CA ILE A 10 -2.91 15.28 6.65
C ILE A 10 -3.84 15.18 7.85
N LYS A 11 -4.75 16.14 7.98
CA LYS A 11 -5.73 16.12 9.06
C LYS A 11 -6.70 14.95 8.87
N ASP A 12 -6.96 14.20 9.93
CA ASP A 12 -8.02 13.21 9.94
C ASP A 12 -9.37 13.86 9.65
N LYS A 13 -10.18 13.22 8.80
CA LYS A 13 -11.49 13.69 8.38
C LYS A 13 -12.43 12.50 8.21
N ASN A 14 -13.72 12.68 8.52
CA ASN A 14 -14.77 11.67 8.34
C ASN A 14 -14.48 10.33 9.05
N GLU A 15 -13.84 10.38 10.22
CA GLU A 15 -13.44 9.18 10.99
C GLU A 15 -12.42 8.28 10.28
N CYS A 16 -11.80 8.77 9.20
CA CYS A 16 -10.73 8.08 8.51
C CYS A 16 -9.39 8.47 9.13
N SER A 17 -8.69 7.47 9.67
CA SER A 17 -7.44 7.57 10.41
C SER A 17 -6.49 6.46 9.96
N ASN A 18 -5.19 6.69 10.13
CA ASN A 18 -4.11 5.82 9.68
C ASN A 18 -3.99 5.77 8.15
N MET A 19 -2.83 6.20 7.67
CA MET A 19 -2.48 6.13 6.26
C MET A 19 -2.18 4.71 5.80
N GLY A 20 -2.59 4.38 4.58
CA GLY A 20 -2.07 3.24 3.83
C GLY A 20 -1.32 3.68 2.57
N GLY A 21 -1.59 3.01 1.46
CA GLY A 21 -0.99 3.27 0.15
C GLY A 21 -1.11 4.72 -0.36
N ILE A 22 -0.06 5.19 -1.02
CA ILE A 22 -0.05 6.47 -1.74
C ILE A 22 0.28 6.31 -3.23
N ALA A 23 -0.23 7.21 -4.06
CA ALA A 23 0.28 7.42 -5.41
C ALA A 23 0.24 8.89 -5.80
N ILE A 24 1.12 9.29 -6.72
CA ILE A 24 1.22 10.66 -7.21
C ILE A 24 1.14 10.63 -8.74
N ASP A 25 0.27 11.46 -9.33
CA ASP A 25 0.19 11.58 -10.79
C ASP A 25 1.19 12.59 -11.37
N SER A 26 1.18 12.74 -12.70
CA SER A 26 2.05 13.68 -13.40
C SER A 26 1.75 15.15 -13.10
N LYS A 27 0.59 15.47 -12.54
CA LYS A 27 0.23 16.83 -12.10
C LYS A 27 0.69 17.12 -10.66
N GLY A 28 1.19 16.10 -9.96
CA GLY A 28 1.55 16.18 -8.55
C GLY A 28 0.37 16.04 -7.61
N THR A 29 -0.78 15.55 -8.09
CA THR A 29 -1.91 15.20 -7.22
C THR A 29 -1.57 13.92 -6.47
N LEU A 30 -1.61 13.97 -5.14
CA LEU A 30 -1.43 12.83 -4.26
C LEU A 30 -2.77 12.17 -3.95
N TYR A 31 -2.81 10.87 -4.13
CA TYR A 31 -3.91 9.99 -3.77
C TYR A 31 -3.46 9.13 -2.61
N CYS A 32 -4.29 9.01 -1.56
CA CYS A 32 -3.98 8.10 -0.47
C CYS A 32 -5.23 7.43 0.10
N VAL A 33 -5.09 6.15 0.49
CA VAL A 33 -6.14 5.42 1.21
C VAL A 33 -5.97 5.60 2.72
N LYS A 34 -7.08 5.79 3.42
CA LYS A 34 -7.15 5.86 4.88
C LYS A 34 -8.25 4.97 5.41
N SER A 35 -7.96 4.28 6.51
CA SER A 35 -8.91 3.38 7.14
C SER A 35 -9.99 4.15 7.89
N LYS A 36 -11.26 3.81 7.70
CA LYS A 36 -12.33 4.33 8.56
C LYS A 36 -12.40 3.52 9.85
N LYS A 37 -12.66 4.18 10.98
CA LYS A 37 -12.98 3.52 12.25
C LYS A 37 -14.10 2.47 12.03
N GLY A 38 -13.85 1.22 12.44
CA GLY A 38 -14.77 0.08 12.26
C GLY A 38 -14.40 -0.90 11.14
N ASN A 39 -13.22 -0.78 10.52
CA ASN A 39 -12.54 -1.75 9.63
C ASN A 39 -13.29 -2.19 8.35
N SER A 40 -14.53 -1.77 8.13
CA SER A 40 -15.35 -2.20 6.99
C SER A 40 -15.35 -1.19 5.83
N LEU A 41 -14.87 0.03 6.04
CA LEU A 41 -14.92 1.15 5.10
C LEU A 41 -13.55 1.82 4.97
N GLN A 42 -13.29 2.35 3.78
CA GLN A 42 -12.04 3.06 3.45
C GLN A 42 -12.38 4.38 2.80
N CYS A 43 -11.42 5.30 2.89
CA CYS A 43 -11.53 6.63 2.34
C CYS A 43 -10.36 6.84 1.38
N LEU A 44 -10.63 7.35 0.17
CA LEU A 44 -9.57 7.88 -0.69
C LEU A 44 -9.53 9.38 -0.52
N TYR A 45 -8.38 9.91 -0.12
CA TYR A 45 -8.13 11.32 -0.10
C TYR A 45 -7.43 11.72 -1.40
N VAL A 46 -7.84 12.87 -1.94
CA VAL A 46 -7.21 13.50 -3.09
C VAL A 46 -6.68 14.84 -2.63
N ILE A 47 -5.37 15.02 -2.74
CA ILE A 47 -4.65 16.22 -2.33
C ILE A 47 -3.96 16.78 -3.56
N ASN A 48 -4.42 17.93 -4.03
CA ASN A 48 -3.84 18.61 -5.18
C ASN A 48 -2.61 19.40 -4.75
N LYS A 49 -1.66 19.59 -5.67
CA LYS A 49 -0.47 20.42 -5.43
C LYS A 49 -0.81 21.87 -5.01
N THR A 50 -1.99 22.36 -5.40
CA THR A 50 -2.50 23.69 -5.08
C THR A 50 -3.26 23.76 -3.75
N ASP A 51 -3.47 22.63 -3.07
CA ASP A 51 -4.17 22.62 -1.78
C ASP A 51 -3.36 23.38 -0.73
N LYS A 52 -4.05 24.25 0.00
CA LYS A 52 -3.41 25.12 1.00
C LYS A 52 -2.92 24.28 2.18
N ILE A 53 -1.68 24.56 2.60
CA ILE A 53 -1.09 24.03 3.82
C ILE A 53 -1.14 25.12 4.88
N GLU A 54 -1.89 24.87 5.96
CA GLU A 54 -2.06 25.79 7.09
C GLU A 54 -1.41 25.15 8.32
N GLU A 55 -0.45 25.84 8.95
CA GLU A 55 0.27 25.34 10.13
C GLU A 55 0.90 23.95 9.93
N GLY A 56 1.33 23.65 8.70
CA GLY A 56 1.90 22.35 8.33
C GLY A 56 0.87 21.24 8.07
N PHE A 57 -0.43 21.54 8.07
CA PHE A 57 -1.51 20.61 7.74
C PHE A 57 -2.18 20.95 6.42
N VAL A 58 -2.37 19.94 5.57
CA VAL A 58 -3.18 20.04 4.36
C VAL A 58 -4.59 19.49 4.63
N LYS A 59 -5.59 20.18 4.08
CA LYS A 59 -6.97 19.67 3.99
C LYS A 59 -7.15 19.07 2.60
N PRO A 60 -7.56 17.80 2.47
CA PRO A 60 -7.77 17.19 1.16
C PRO A 60 -8.84 17.94 0.36
N SER A 61 -8.53 18.25 -0.90
CA SER A 61 -9.49 18.73 -1.91
C SER A 61 -10.76 17.86 -1.95
N TYR A 62 -10.58 16.53 -1.97
CA TYR A 62 -11.70 15.58 -2.00
C TYR A 62 -11.48 14.42 -1.04
N THR A 63 -12.60 13.90 -0.51
CA THR A 63 -12.65 12.67 0.28
C THR A 63 -13.73 11.77 -0.32
N HIS A 64 -13.33 10.64 -0.87
CA HIS A 64 -14.24 9.63 -1.42
C HIS A 64 -14.46 8.53 -0.40
N MET A 65 -15.71 8.25 -0.07
CA MET A 65 -16.09 7.20 0.88
C MET A 65 -16.46 5.93 0.13
N TYR A 66 -15.74 4.84 0.41
CA TYR A 66 -15.95 3.57 -0.27
C TYR A 66 -16.70 2.59 0.61
N GLN A 67 -17.82 2.11 0.08
CA GLN A 67 -18.60 1.03 0.70
C GLN A 67 -18.01 -0.36 0.39
N ARG A 68 -17.20 -0.48 -0.67
CA ARG A 68 -16.73 -1.77 -1.21
C ARG A 68 -15.22 -1.83 -1.42
N LEU A 69 -14.43 -1.19 -0.55
CA LEU A 69 -12.96 -1.36 -0.58
C LEU A 69 -12.44 -2.39 0.43
N GLY A 70 -13.27 -2.92 1.35
CA GLY A 70 -12.75 -3.77 2.42
C GLY A 70 -11.68 -3.04 3.25
N HIS A 71 -10.73 -3.76 3.83
CA HIS A 71 -9.50 -3.14 4.34
C HIS A 71 -8.52 -2.96 3.17
N ALA A 72 -8.24 -1.71 2.80
CA ALA A 72 -7.36 -1.37 1.69
C ALA A 72 -6.02 -0.86 2.22
N ASN A 73 -4.98 -1.65 1.98
CA ASN A 73 -3.65 -1.38 2.55
C ASN A 73 -2.75 -0.62 1.59
N SER A 74 -2.97 -0.77 0.28
CA SER A 74 -2.07 -0.26 -0.75
C SER A 74 -2.85 0.14 -2.00
N LEU A 75 -2.30 1.11 -2.73
CA LEU A 75 -2.83 1.56 -4.00
C LEU A 75 -1.68 1.87 -4.96
N THR A 76 -1.96 1.79 -6.26
CA THR A 76 -1.01 2.14 -7.31
C THR A 76 -1.71 2.89 -8.44
N LEU A 77 -0.98 3.67 -9.22
CA LEU A 77 -1.50 4.49 -10.31
C LEU A 77 -0.97 3.98 -11.66
N SER A 78 -1.87 3.82 -12.64
CA SER A 78 -1.48 3.49 -14.01
C SER A 78 -2.53 3.91 -15.02
N GLY A 79 -2.10 4.52 -16.14
CA GLY A 79 -2.99 4.88 -17.25
C GLY A 79 -4.16 5.80 -16.87
N GLY A 80 -4.00 6.65 -15.84
CA GLY A 80 -5.09 7.50 -15.32
C GLY A 80 -6.09 6.76 -14.41
N PHE A 81 -5.77 5.55 -13.98
CA PHE A 81 -6.57 4.78 -13.03
C PHE A 81 -5.78 4.48 -11.75
N LEU A 82 -6.47 4.60 -10.61
CA LEU A 82 -6.00 4.03 -9.35
C LEU A 82 -6.43 2.57 -9.29
N TYR A 83 -5.54 1.73 -8.80
CA TYR A 83 -5.79 0.32 -8.52
C TYR A 83 -5.59 0.10 -7.03
N VAL A 84 -6.66 -0.21 -6.32
CA VAL A 84 -6.65 -0.36 -4.86
C VAL A 84 -6.77 -1.85 -4.52
N GLY A 85 -5.77 -2.39 -3.84
CA GLY A 85 -5.75 -3.78 -3.38
C GLY A 85 -6.52 -3.93 -2.07
N THR A 86 -7.36 -4.96 -1.98
CA THR A 86 -8.26 -5.18 -0.84
C THR A 86 -8.02 -6.52 -0.16
N ASP A 87 -8.13 -6.56 1.17
CA ASP A 87 -8.03 -7.77 1.98
C ASP A 87 -9.11 -8.83 1.67
N LYS A 88 -10.19 -8.40 1.01
CA LYS A 88 -11.28 -9.23 0.46
C LYS A 88 -10.94 -9.83 -0.92
N ASN A 89 -9.67 -9.80 -1.34
CA ASN A 89 -9.13 -10.45 -2.54
C ASN A 89 -9.76 -9.99 -3.86
N TYR A 90 -9.96 -8.69 -4.01
CA TYR A 90 -10.15 -8.06 -5.31
C TYR A 90 -9.38 -6.75 -5.39
N ILE A 91 -9.16 -6.28 -6.61
CA ILE A 91 -8.65 -4.96 -6.90
C ILE A 91 -9.82 -4.11 -7.39
N VAL A 92 -9.93 -2.88 -6.90
CA VAL A 92 -10.82 -1.90 -7.52
C VAL A 92 -10.03 -0.99 -8.43
N LYS A 93 -10.48 -0.89 -9.69
CA LYS A 93 -9.95 0.06 -10.67
C LYS A 93 -10.85 1.30 -10.72
N LEU A 94 -10.26 2.45 -10.42
CA LEU A 94 -10.94 3.73 -10.26
C LEU A 94 -10.39 4.75 -11.26
N SER A 95 -11.25 5.43 -12.00
CA SER A 95 -10.81 6.50 -12.91
C SER A 95 -10.51 7.78 -12.12
N THR A 96 -9.29 8.28 -12.22
CA THR A 96 -8.89 9.55 -11.56
C THR A 96 -9.73 10.74 -12.02
N LYS A 97 -10.19 10.74 -13.28
CA LYS A 97 -11.06 11.79 -13.83
C LYS A 97 -12.47 11.81 -13.22
N LYS A 98 -12.94 10.69 -12.69
CA LYS A 98 -14.29 10.56 -12.11
C LYS A 98 -14.33 10.85 -10.62
N LEU A 99 -13.17 10.98 -9.97
CA LEU A 99 -13.10 11.23 -8.52
C LEU A 99 -13.76 12.58 -8.20
N ASN A 100 -13.41 13.66 -8.90
CA ASN A 100 -13.85 15.02 -8.57
C ASN A 100 -15.38 15.29 -8.59
N GLY A 101 -16.23 14.32 -8.98
CA GLY A 101 -17.69 14.49 -9.10
C GLY A 101 -18.55 13.45 -8.39
N THR A 102 -17.98 12.49 -7.64
CA THR A 102 -18.77 11.40 -7.03
C THR A 102 -18.42 11.19 -5.55
N THR A 103 -19.42 11.11 -4.67
CA THR A 103 -19.23 10.83 -3.24
C THR A 103 -19.09 9.33 -2.93
N HIS A 104 -19.62 8.46 -3.81
CA HIS A 104 -19.63 7.00 -3.67
C HIS A 104 -19.34 6.27 -5.00
N GLU A 105 -18.88 5.03 -4.88
CA GLU A 105 -18.14 4.28 -5.90
C GLU A 105 -18.97 3.75 -7.09
N ALA A 106 -18.42 3.88 -8.30
CA ALA A 106 -18.65 3.02 -9.47
C ALA A 106 -17.29 2.62 -10.09
N GLY A 107 -16.53 1.80 -9.35
CA GLY A 107 -15.25 1.23 -9.77
C GLY A 107 -15.41 -0.16 -10.39
N GLU A 108 -14.50 -0.54 -11.28
CA GLU A 108 -14.49 -1.88 -11.87
C GLU A 108 -13.82 -2.86 -10.88
N LYS A 109 -14.55 -3.91 -10.48
CA LYS A 109 -14.04 -4.97 -9.59
C LYS A 109 -13.27 -6.02 -10.38
N ILE A 110 -12.02 -6.26 -10.01
CA ILE A 110 -11.17 -7.31 -10.57
C ILE A 110 -10.96 -8.37 -9.48
N VAL A 111 -11.65 -9.51 -9.60
CA VAL A 111 -11.66 -10.55 -8.57
C VAL A 111 -10.41 -11.42 -8.64
N LEU A 112 -9.88 -11.82 -7.48
CA LEU A 112 -8.84 -12.85 -7.44
C LEU A 112 -9.48 -14.24 -7.44
N LYS A 113 -9.10 -15.05 -8.42
CA LYS A 113 -9.60 -16.41 -8.61
C LYS A 113 -8.46 -17.42 -8.51
N LYS A 114 -8.74 -18.65 -8.11
CA LYS A 114 -7.77 -19.77 -8.15
C LYS A 114 -8.39 -20.99 -8.82
N ASN A 115 -7.56 -21.80 -9.48
CA ASN A 115 -7.98 -23.09 -10.01
C ASN A 115 -7.94 -24.15 -8.90
N VAL A 116 -9.08 -24.78 -8.62
CA VAL A 116 -9.22 -25.81 -7.58
C VAL A 116 -9.63 -27.13 -8.22
N LYS A 117 -8.86 -28.19 -7.96
CA LYS A 117 -9.18 -29.55 -8.37
C LYS A 117 -10.41 -30.03 -7.59
N GLN A 118 -11.44 -30.41 -8.32
CA GLN A 118 -12.71 -30.93 -7.80
C GLN A 118 -12.60 -32.44 -7.54
N ALA A 119 -13.54 -32.99 -6.76
CA ALA A 119 -13.58 -34.42 -6.45
C ALA A 119 -13.66 -35.31 -7.71
N ASN A 120 -14.32 -34.84 -8.77
CA ASN A 120 -14.43 -35.54 -10.06
C ASN A 120 -13.16 -35.41 -10.96
N GLY A 121 -12.05 -34.89 -10.42
CA GLY A 121 -10.79 -34.73 -11.14
C GLY A 121 -10.69 -33.48 -12.02
N THR A 122 -11.79 -32.76 -12.29
CA THR A 122 -11.80 -31.53 -13.10
C THR A 122 -11.30 -30.32 -12.30
N ASN A 123 -10.84 -29.27 -12.97
CA ASN A 123 -10.50 -28.00 -12.31
C ASN A 123 -11.64 -27.00 -12.46
N LYS A 124 -11.96 -26.29 -11.37
CA LYS A 124 -12.93 -25.19 -11.38
C LYS A 124 -12.25 -23.90 -10.93
N LEU A 125 -12.56 -22.81 -11.62
CA LEU A 125 -12.14 -21.47 -11.22
C LEU A 125 -13.04 -20.99 -10.06
N THR A 126 -12.46 -20.80 -8.88
CA THR A 126 -13.18 -20.35 -7.68
C THR A 126 -12.61 -19.04 -7.15
N ASP A 127 -13.37 -18.31 -6.33
CA ASP A 127 -12.83 -17.16 -5.60
C ASP A 127 -11.70 -17.61 -4.66
N ALA A 128 -10.63 -16.82 -4.60
CA ALA A 128 -9.57 -17.03 -3.64
C ALA A 128 -9.99 -16.41 -2.30
N THR A 129 -10.22 -17.23 -1.28
CA THR A 129 -10.71 -16.81 0.05
C THR A 129 -9.72 -17.11 1.18
N ASP A 130 -8.71 -17.92 0.90
CA ASP A 130 -7.67 -18.41 1.81
C ASP A 130 -6.40 -17.55 1.83
N ILE A 131 -6.33 -16.54 0.99
CA ILE A 131 -5.25 -15.54 0.95
C ILE A 131 -5.82 -14.15 1.26
N SER A 132 -4.97 -13.13 1.42
CA SER A 132 -5.40 -11.73 1.59
C SER A 132 -4.40 -10.82 0.93
N ILE A 133 -4.83 -9.99 -0.03
CA ILE A 133 -3.93 -8.98 -0.63
C ILE A 133 -3.51 -8.02 0.47
N SER A 134 -2.21 -7.87 0.64
CA SER A 134 -1.57 -6.95 1.58
C SER A 134 -1.02 -5.72 0.88
N SER A 135 -0.52 -5.84 -0.35
CA SER A 135 -0.01 -4.70 -1.11
C SER A 135 -0.07 -4.92 -2.63
N ILE A 136 -0.11 -3.84 -3.39
CA ILE A 136 -0.21 -3.83 -4.85
C ILE A 136 0.76 -2.82 -5.48
N ALA A 137 1.50 -3.25 -6.49
CA ALA A 137 2.26 -2.37 -7.37
C ALA A 137 1.90 -2.61 -8.84
N ASN A 138 1.81 -1.56 -9.65
CA ASN A 138 1.58 -1.68 -11.08
C ASN A 138 2.90 -1.71 -11.85
N ILE A 139 3.04 -2.65 -12.78
CA ILE A 139 4.16 -2.69 -13.71
C ILE A 139 3.86 -1.92 -14.99
N ASN A 140 2.71 -2.20 -15.62
CA ASN A 140 2.28 -1.54 -16.84
C ASN A 140 0.77 -1.75 -17.15
N GLY A 141 -0.11 -1.01 -16.48
CA GLY A 141 -1.54 -0.98 -16.77
C GLY A 141 -2.26 -2.24 -16.30
N SER A 142 -2.10 -3.36 -17.00
CA SER A 142 -2.77 -4.63 -16.72
C SER A 142 -1.93 -5.65 -15.94
N LYS A 143 -0.65 -5.36 -15.67
CA LYS A 143 0.24 -6.25 -14.90
C LYS A 143 0.58 -5.66 -13.54
N PHE A 144 0.46 -6.50 -12.51
CA PHE A 144 0.66 -6.12 -11.11
C PHE A 144 1.63 -7.05 -10.39
N VAL A 145 2.31 -6.51 -9.39
CA VAL A 145 2.89 -7.27 -8.28
C VAL A 145 1.87 -7.24 -7.14
N LEU A 146 1.53 -8.41 -6.62
CA LEU A 146 0.63 -8.53 -5.47
C LEU A 146 1.38 -9.20 -4.33
N HIS A 147 1.34 -8.58 -3.17
CA HIS A 147 1.85 -9.12 -1.93
C HIS A 147 0.67 -9.61 -1.07
N PHE A 148 0.82 -10.75 -0.39
CA PHE A 148 -0.26 -11.40 0.36
C PHE A 148 0.13 -11.66 1.82
N SER A 149 -0.78 -11.46 2.77
CA SER A 149 -0.50 -11.49 4.22
C SER A 149 -0.98 -12.73 4.99
N LYS A 150 -1.72 -13.68 4.37
CA LYS A 150 -2.25 -14.86 5.08
C LYS A 150 -1.37 -16.12 5.01
N PRO A 151 -1.31 -16.93 6.09
CA PRO A 151 -0.39 -18.05 6.25
C PRO A 151 -1.08 -19.43 6.15
N SER A 152 -0.56 -20.34 5.34
CA SER A 152 -0.72 -21.78 5.59
C SER A 152 0.61 -22.49 5.83
N GLU A 153 1.71 -21.75 5.88
CA GLU A 153 3.03 -22.27 6.20
C GLU A 153 3.73 -21.23 7.06
N TYR A 154 4.15 -21.64 8.26
CA TYR A 154 4.95 -20.83 9.17
C TYR A 154 6.16 -20.23 8.42
N GLY A 155 6.24 -18.90 8.34
CA GLY A 155 7.41 -18.17 7.88
C GLY A 155 7.36 -17.56 6.46
N THR A 156 7.84 -16.32 6.42
CA THR A 156 8.52 -15.61 5.32
C THR A 156 7.70 -14.85 4.28
N ASN A 157 7.99 -13.55 4.15
CA ASN A 157 8.46 -12.78 2.97
C ASN A 157 8.04 -13.19 1.54
N ARG A 158 6.86 -13.79 1.36
CA ARG A 158 6.44 -14.30 0.05
C ARG A 158 5.65 -13.24 -0.71
N ILE A 159 6.29 -12.66 -1.72
CA ILE A 159 5.63 -11.76 -2.67
C ILE A 159 5.30 -12.59 -3.91
N TYR A 160 4.05 -12.58 -4.33
CA TYR A 160 3.60 -13.45 -5.40
C TYR A 160 3.58 -12.66 -6.71
N PHE A 161 4.32 -13.17 -7.69
CA PHE A 161 4.44 -12.50 -8.98
C PHE A 161 3.29 -12.90 -9.88
N TYR A 162 2.57 -11.86 -10.29
CA TYR A 162 1.99 -11.68 -11.61
C TYR A 162 0.75 -12.51 -11.98
N LYS A 163 -0.18 -11.82 -12.65
CA LYS A 163 -0.76 -12.23 -13.94
C LYS A 163 -1.61 -11.09 -14.53
N ASP A 164 -1.73 -11.10 -15.84
CA ASP A 164 -2.60 -10.20 -16.60
C ASP A 164 -4.04 -10.26 -16.10
N VAL A 165 -4.71 -9.11 -16.14
CA VAL A 165 -6.17 -9.04 -15.94
C VAL A 165 -6.84 -9.78 -17.08
N LYS A 166 -7.48 -10.91 -16.76
CA LYS A 166 -8.26 -11.73 -17.70
C LYS A 166 -9.73 -11.30 -17.70
N THR A 167 -10.45 -11.71 -18.74
CA THR A 167 -11.90 -11.51 -18.84
C THR A 167 -12.58 -12.86 -18.89
N HIS A 168 -13.60 -13.05 -18.07
CA HIS A 168 -14.54 -14.16 -18.15
C HIS A 168 -15.88 -13.62 -18.67
N ILE A 169 -16.54 -14.38 -19.53
CA ILE A 169 -17.87 -14.06 -20.03
C ILE A 169 -18.81 -15.12 -19.51
N GLU A 170 -19.81 -14.71 -18.75
CA GLU A 170 -20.86 -15.56 -18.21
C GLU A 170 -22.17 -15.26 -18.95
N LYS A 171 -22.80 -16.29 -19.50
CA LYS A 171 -24.14 -16.16 -20.10
C LYS A 171 -25.18 -16.30 -19.00
N THR A 172 -25.93 -15.23 -18.76
CA THR A 172 -27.03 -15.20 -17.79
C THR A 172 -28.37 -14.99 -18.50
N PRO A 173 -29.52 -15.22 -17.85
CA PRO A 173 -30.82 -14.84 -18.42
C PRO A 173 -30.93 -13.35 -18.77
N LYS A 174 -30.07 -12.49 -18.21
CA LYS A 174 -29.99 -11.05 -18.49
C LYS A 174 -28.99 -10.70 -19.61
N GLY A 175 -28.49 -11.69 -20.34
CA GLY A 175 -27.47 -11.54 -21.39
C GLY A 175 -26.05 -11.89 -20.93
N GLU A 176 -25.08 -11.59 -21.79
CA GLU A 176 -23.65 -11.82 -21.52
C GLU A 176 -23.10 -10.81 -20.52
N GLN A 177 -22.59 -11.31 -19.40
CA GLN A 177 -21.95 -10.53 -18.35
C GLN A 177 -20.43 -10.73 -18.42
N LYS A 178 -19.67 -9.63 -18.46
CA LYS A 178 -18.22 -9.65 -18.54
C LYS A 178 -17.61 -9.34 -17.18
N TYR A 179 -16.77 -10.26 -16.70
CA TYR A 179 -16.11 -10.16 -15.40
C TYR A 179 -14.60 -10.13 -15.57
N LYS A 180 -13.93 -9.17 -14.91
CA LYS A 180 -12.48 -9.16 -14.84
C LYS A 180 -11.98 -9.96 -13.66
N TYR A 181 -10.92 -10.72 -13.88
CA TYR A 181 -10.28 -11.47 -12.82
C TYR A 181 -8.77 -11.58 -13.00
N ILE A 182 -8.07 -11.83 -11.89
CA ILE A 182 -6.68 -12.26 -11.87
C ILE A 182 -6.67 -13.69 -11.37
N GLU A 183 -5.97 -14.57 -12.07
CA GLU A 183 -5.80 -15.95 -11.65
C GLU A 183 -4.58 -16.05 -10.72
N TYR A 184 -4.83 -16.25 -9.43
CA TYR A 184 -3.83 -16.66 -8.46
C TYR A 184 -3.30 -18.06 -8.79
N SER A 185 -1.98 -18.19 -8.80
CA SER A 185 -1.29 -19.46 -8.91
C SER A 185 0.00 -19.41 -8.10
N SER A 186 0.36 -20.52 -7.47
CA SER A 186 1.69 -20.69 -6.87
C SER A 186 2.79 -20.75 -7.94
N LYS A 187 2.45 -21.11 -9.19
CA LYS A 187 3.37 -21.02 -10.34
C LYS A 187 3.60 -19.53 -10.65
N GLY A 188 4.80 -19.04 -10.35
CA GLY A 188 5.14 -17.61 -10.38
C GLY A 188 5.41 -17.01 -8.99
N LYS A 189 5.32 -17.79 -7.90
CA LYS A 189 5.83 -17.35 -6.59
C LYS A 189 7.32 -17.00 -6.70
N PHE A 190 7.73 -15.86 -6.15
CA PHE A 190 9.13 -15.48 -6.06
C PHE A 190 9.44 -15.01 -4.65
N GLU A 191 10.53 -15.51 -4.08
CA GLU A 191 10.92 -15.18 -2.72
C GLU A 191 12.09 -14.20 -2.73
N TYR A 192 11.92 -13.09 -2.00
CA TYR A 192 12.98 -12.11 -1.82
C TYR A 192 13.66 -12.31 -0.47
N LYS A 193 14.98 -12.29 -0.51
CA LYS A 193 15.81 -12.47 0.66
C LYS A 193 16.16 -11.12 1.24
N TYR A 194 15.83 -10.95 2.52
CA TYR A 194 16.30 -9.79 3.27
C TYR A 194 17.81 -9.95 3.55
N PRO A 195 18.57 -8.84 3.55
CA PRO A 195 19.95 -8.85 4.04
C PRO A 195 20.04 -9.45 5.44
N ASP A 196 21.04 -10.30 5.72
CA ASP A 196 21.17 -11.02 7.00
C ASP A 196 21.16 -10.10 8.22
N LYS A 197 21.81 -8.93 8.10
CA LYS A 197 21.81 -7.89 9.15
C LYS A 197 20.40 -7.40 9.45
N LEU A 198 19.57 -7.20 8.43
CA LEU A 198 18.17 -6.82 8.61
C LEU A 198 17.35 -7.98 9.16
N LYS A 199 17.48 -9.19 8.59
CA LYS A 199 16.79 -10.40 9.07
C LYS A 199 16.99 -10.64 10.56
N LYS A 200 18.21 -10.50 11.09
CA LYS A 200 18.49 -10.61 12.54
C LYS A 200 17.82 -9.50 13.37
N SER A 201 17.56 -8.34 12.78
CA SER A 201 17.09 -7.15 13.48
C SER A 201 15.57 -6.93 13.43
N ILE A 202 14.91 -7.36 12.36
CA ILE A 202 13.48 -7.19 12.11
C ILE A 202 12.76 -8.52 11.86
N GLY A 203 13.46 -9.64 11.77
CA GLY A 203 12.87 -10.92 11.36
C GLY A 203 12.52 -10.96 9.87
N GLU A 204 11.67 -11.91 9.52
CA GLU A 204 11.14 -12.11 8.16
C GLU A 204 9.67 -11.68 8.10
N HIS A 205 9.41 -10.49 8.65
CA HIS A 205 8.10 -9.88 8.59
C HIS A 205 7.79 -9.43 7.16
N ALA A 206 6.53 -9.61 6.79
CA ALA A 206 5.99 -9.15 5.52
C ALA A 206 6.18 -7.62 5.38
N PRO A 207 6.49 -7.10 4.18
CA PRO A 207 6.58 -5.67 3.97
C PRO A 207 5.24 -4.97 4.22
N GLN A 208 5.31 -3.73 4.71
CA GLN A 208 4.14 -2.86 4.84
C GLN A 208 3.53 -2.57 3.46
N ASP A 209 4.40 -2.20 2.51
CA ASP A 209 4.01 -1.94 1.14
C ASP A 209 5.13 -2.27 0.16
N VAL A 210 4.75 -2.43 -1.11
CA VAL A 210 5.61 -2.75 -2.24
C VAL A 210 5.34 -1.73 -3.35
N PHE A 211 6.40 -1.12 -3.86
CA PHE A 211 6.34 -0.18 -4.97
C PHE A 211 7.17 -0.70 -6.16
N TYR A 212 6.75 -0.37 -7.38
CA TYR A 212 7.46 -0.73 -8.61
C TYR A 212 7.83 0.51 -9.41
N LYS A 213 9.07 0.55 -9.91
CA LYS A 213 9.52 1.57 -10.85
C LYS A 213 10.67 1.06 -11.70
N ASN A 214 10.57 1.23 -13.02
CA ASN A 214 11.67 1.04 -13.98
C ASN A 214 12.43 -0.30 -13.83
N GLY A 215 11.71 -1.41 -13.67
CA GLY A 215 12.32 -2.74 -13.52
C GLY A 215 12.74 -3.10 -12.09
N TYR A 216 12.61 -2.17 -11.14
CA TYR A 216 12.93 -2.39 -9.73
C TYR A 216 11.69 -2.44 -8.87
N LEU A 217 11.81 -3.18 -7.77
CA LEU A 217 10.85 -3.25 -6.68
C LEU A 217 11.44 -2.68 -5.42
N TYR A 218 10.60 -1.98 -4.67
CA TYR A 218 10.96 -1.32 -3.44
C TYR A 218 10.06 -1.83 -2.32
N PHE A 219 10.64 -2.40 -1.27
CA PHE A 219 9.89 -2.93 -0.13
C PHE A 219 10.07 -2.04 1.08
N ILE A 220 8.95 -1.72 1.71
CA ILE A 220 8.92 -0.93 2.93
C ILE A 220 8.83 -1.88 4.11
N LEU A 221 9.83 -1.87 4.98
CA LEU A 221 9.86 -2.65 6.21
C LEU A 221 9.81 -1.69 7.40
N ALA A 222 9.04 -2.03 8.44
CA ALA A 222 8.97 -1.25 9.66
C ALA A 222 9.47 -2.08 10.86
N LYS A 223 10.34 -1.47 11.67
CA LYS A 223 10.94 -2.08 12.86
C LYS A 223 10.34 -1.52 14.12
N LYS A 224 9.81 -2.42 14.95
CA LYS A 224 9.44 -2.13 16.33
C LYS A 224 10.68 -2.07 17.23
N ASP A 225 10.72 -1.07 18.09
CA ASP A 225 11.68 -1.02 19.20
C ASP A 225 11.38 -2.14 20.20
N LYS A 226 12.43 -2.76 20.76
CA LYS A 226 12.27 -3.91 21.65
C LYS A 226 11.57 -3.54 22.97
N LYS A 227 11.83 -2.35 23.50
CA LYS A 227 11.31 -1.86 24.77
C LYS A 227 9.93 -1.25 24.60
N SER A 228 9.78 -0.26 23.71
CA SER A 228 8.50 0.44 23.57
C SER A 228 7.47 -0.32 22.74
N LYS A 229 7.90 -1.34 21.96
CA LYS A 229 7.09 -2.06 20.97
C LYS A 229 6.51 -1.16 19.86
N GLU A 230 6.95 0.08 19.78
CA GLU A 230 6.54 1.05 18.78
C GLU A 230 7.44 1.00 17.56
N PHE A 231 6.88 1.30 16.39
CA PHE A 231 7.67 1.46 15.18
C PHE A 231 8.53 2.73 15.28
N LYS A 232 9.85 2.56 15.25
CA LYS A 232 10.82 3.67 15.41
C LYS A 232 11.71 3.86 14.19
N LYS A 233 11.83 2.83 13.37
CA LYS A 233 12.74 2.80 12.23
C LYS A 233 12.10 2.05 11.09
N SER A 234 12.13 2.64 9.90
CA SER A 234 11.70 1.99 8.67
C SER A 234 12.86 1.81 7.71
N TYR A 235 12.71 0.90 6.76
CA TYR A 235 13.68 0.62 5.72
C TYR A 235 12.98 0.58 4.37
N ILE A 236 13.67 1.05 3.34
CA ILE A 236 13.25 0.86 1.95
C ILE A 236 14.34 0.04 1.27
N LEU A 237 14.01 -1.17 0.86
CA LEU A 237 14.91 -2.13 0.22
C LEU A 237 14.65 -2.14 -1.28
N LYS A 238 15.70 -2.20 -2.09
CA LYS A 238 15.61 -2.24 -3.56
C LYS A 238 15.99 -3.61 -4.11
N TYR A 239 15.20 -4.09 -5.05
CA TYR A 239 15.40 -5.35 -5.75
C TYR A 239 15.25 -5.14 -7.25
N GLU A 240 16.07 -5.79 -8.05
CA GLU A 240 15.77 -5.98 -9.46
C GLU A 240 14.65 -7.00 -9.58
N ARG A 241 13.66 -6.71 -10.43
CA ARG A 241 12.51 -7.60 -10.61
C ARG A 241 12.97 -8.99 -11.07
N GLY A 242 12.57 -10.01 -10.31
CA GLY A 242 12.95 -11.40 -10.61
C GLY A 242 14.33 -11.78 -10.09
N LYS A 243 14.98 -10.94 -9.28
CA LYS A 243 16.21 -11.26 -8.54
C LYS A 243 15.91 -11.30 -7.04
N SER A 244 16.37 -12.36 -6.38
CA SER A 244 16.01 -12.63 -4.97
C SER A 244 16.79 -11.76 -3.99
N ASN A 245 18.02 -11.40 -4.35
CA ASN A 245 18.90 -10.66 -3.47
C ASN A 245 18.60 -9.16 -3.51
N CYS A 246 18.58 -8.56 -2.32
CA CYS A 246 18.50 -7.12 -2.15
C CYS A 246 19.76 -6.46 -2.72
N ILE A 247 19.59 -5.43 -3.56
CA ILE A 247 20.70 -4.66 -4.14
C ILE A 247 21.24 -3.67 -3.11
N GLY A 248 20.33 -3.04 -2.37
CA GLY A 248 20.66 -2.03 -1.39
C GLY A 248 19.43 -1.62 -0.61
N TYR A 249 19.65 -0.96 0.53
CA TYR A 249 18.56 -0.45 1.35
C TYR A 249 18.95 0.82 2.07
N ASP A 250 17.95 1.67 2.27
CA ASP A 250 18.05 2.86 3.10
C ASP A 250 17.26 2.66 4.39
N SER A 251 17.61 3.46 5.40
CA SER A 251 16.90 3.44 6.68
C SER A 251 16.46 4.83 7.09
N PHE A 252 15.29 4.91 7.71
CA PHE A 252 14.61 6.14 8.07
C PHE A 252 14.19 6.11 9.53
N THR A 253 14.52 7.16 10.27
CA THR A 253 14.14 7.37 11.67
C THR A 253 13.74 8.82 11.83
N SER A 254 12.73 9.10 12.64
CA SER A 254 12.29 10.48 12.89
C SER A 254 13.47 11.39 13.27
N PRO A 255 13.58 12.61 12.70
CA PRO A 255 14.56 13.59 13.15
C PRO A 255 14.21 14.15 14.54
N ASN A 256 12.98 13.97 15.01
CA ASN A 256 12.53 14.46 16.31
C ASN A 256 12.69 13.38 17.40
N LYS A 257 13.50 13.69 18.42
CA LYS A 257 13.77 12.80 19.56
C LYS A 257 12.52 12.44 20.37
N ASN A 258 11.49 13.28 20.34
CA ASN A 258 10.25 13.07 21.09
C ASN A 258 9.21 12.23 20.32
N THR A 259 9.53 11.79 19.10
CA THR A 259 8.63 10.94 18.32
C THR A 259 8.48 9.57 18.97
N ASN A 260 7.24 9.21 19.31
CA ASN A 260 6.89 7.90 19.84
C ASN A 260 6.79 6.83 18.74
N LYS A 261 6.14 7.14 17.63
CA LYS A 261 6.00 6.25 16.47
C LYS A 261 6.46 6.96 15.20
N PHE A 262 7.22 6.28 14.36
CA PHE A 262 7.60 6.70 13.02
C PHE A 262 7.61 5.48 12.11
N GLU A 263 6.49 5.25 11.42
CA GLU A 263 6.25 4.09 10.57
C GLU A 263 5.99 4.55 9.13
N ILE A 264 6.91 4.27 8.21
CA ILE A 264 6.64 4.44 6.79
C ILE A 264 5.63 3.39 6.34
N GLU A 265 4.54 3.84 5.71
CA GLU A 265 3.44 2.98 5.25
C GLU A 265 3.45 2.78 3.74
N SER A 266 3.84 3.80 2.96
CA SER A 266 3.85 3.73 1.50
C SER A 266 4.83 4.74 0.91
N MET A 267 5.13 4.59 -0.39
CA MET A 267 6.08 5.43 -1.11
C MET A 267 5.69 5.68 -2.57
N HIS A 268 6.25 6.75 -3.14
CA HIS A 268 6.19 7.06 -4.55
C HIS A 268 7.48 7.76 -5.00
N ILE A 269 8.00 7.40 -6.18
CA ILE A 269 9.18 8.05 -6.76
C ILE A 269 8.74 9.03 -7.85
N VAL A 270 9.04 10.32 -7.66
CA VAL A 270 8.75 11.41 -8.60
C VAL A 270 10.06 12.02 -9.10
N GLY A 271 10.45 11.68 -10.32
CA GLY A 271 11.77 12.05 -10.84
C GLY A 271 12.88 11.41 -10.00
N LYS A 272 13.76 12.24 -9.43
CA LYS A 272 14.80 11.83 -8.48
C LYS A 272 14.36 11.94 -7.02
N ASN A 273 13.10 12.28 -6.74
CA ASN A 273 12.64 12.47 -5.37
C ASN A 273 11.87 11.24 -4.89
N LEU A 274 12.13 10.83 -3.64
CA LEU A 274 11.32 9.86 -2.93
C LEU A 274 10.31 10.62 -2.08
N VAL A 275 9.03 10.37 -2.31
CA VAL A 275 7.93 10.84 -1.44
C VAL A 275 7.39 9.64 -0.69
N PHE A 276 7.14 9.77 0.62
CA PHE A 276 6.67 8.64 1.42
C PHE A 276 5.70 9.09 2.52
N SER A 277 4.74 8.24 2.83
CA SER A 277 3.80 8.44 3.92
C SER A 277 4.32 7.85 5.21
N VAL A 278 4.03 8.52 6.32
CA VAL A 278 4.42 8.10 7.66
C VAL A 278 3.23 8.21 8.60
N ASN A 279 2.95 7.13 9.32
CA ASN A 279 2.13 7.16 10.52
C ASN A 279 3.04 7.55 11.69
N GLU A 280 2.92 8.79 12.17
CA GLU A 280 3.75 9.34 13.25
C GLU A 280 2.94 9.71 14.49
N SER A 281 3.51 9.46 15.68
CA SER A 281 2.90 9.90 16.93
C SER A 281 3.91 10.48 17.88
N LYS A 282 3.46 11.37 18.76
CA LYS A 282 4.27 11.97 19.82
C LYS A 282 3.66 11.66 21.18
N LYS A 283 4.54 11.38 22.15
CA LYS A 283 4.17 11.27 23.55
C LYS A 283 4.55 12.55 24.29
N ALA A 284 3.77 12.87 25.31
CA ALA A 284 4.15 13.82 26.33
C ALA A 284 3.75 13.25 27.71
N ILE A 285 4.37 13.78 28.76
CA ILE A 285 3.93 13.51 30.12
C ILE A 285 2.77 14.46 30.42
N VAL A 286 1.59 13.89 30.67
CA VAL A 286 0.39 14.64 31.08
C VAL A 286 -0.02 14.08 32.43
N ASN A 287 -0.01 14.93 33.46
CA ASN A 287 -0.30 14.56 34.85
C ASN A 287 0.54 13.37 35.34
N GLY A 288 1.85 13.40 35.08
CA GLY A 288 2.79 12.35 35.50
C GLY A 288 2.70 11.04 34.71
N LYS A 289 1.81 10.93 33.71
CA LYS A 289 1.66 9.73 32.87
C LYS A 289 2.02 10.02 31.42
N GLU A 290 2.74 9.10 30.77
CA GLU A 290 2.95 9.17 29.33
C GLU A 290 1.61 9.03 28.59
N LYS A 291 1.29 10.00 27.76
CA LYS A 291 0.10 9.99 26.89
C LYS A 291 0.51 10.32 25.46
N ILE A 292 -0.10 9.63 24.49
CA ILE A 292 -0.04 10.07 23.10
C ILE A 292 -0.83 11.36 23.00
N VAL A 293 -0.14 12.46 22.70
CA VAL A 293 -0.74 13.79 22.57
C VAL A 293 -1.01 14.15 21.13
N GLU A 294 -0.28 13.54 20.20
CA GLU A 294 -0.35 13.81 18.78
C GLU A 294 -0.24 12.49 18.01
N ASN A 295 -1.13 12.30 17.04
CA ASN A 295 -1.11 11.19 16.10
C ASN A 295 -1.43 11.76 14.72
N TRP A 296 -0.53 11.59 13.78
CA TRP A 296 -0.58 12.27 12.49
C TRP A 296 -0.19 11.33 11.37
N ASP A 297 -0.85 11.55 10.23
CA ASP A 297 -0.40 11.04 8.97
C ASP A 297 0.41 12.13 8.26
N ALA A 298 1.66 11.84 7.94
CA ALA A 298 2.60 12.80 7.39
C ALA A 298 3.09 12.36 6.01
N ILE A 299 3.37 13.33 5.14
CA ILE A 299 4.07 13.13 3.87
C ILE A 299 5.44 13.76 3.98
N TYR A 300 6.47 12.96 3.72
CA TYR A 300 7.86 13.38 3.72
C TYR A 300 8.46 13.26 2.32
N ILE A 301 9.55 13.99 2.08
CA ILE A 301 10.32 13.93 0.84
C ILE A 301 11.82 13.81 1.12
N THR A 302 12.48 12.92 0.37
CA THR A 302 13.93 12.90 0.19
C THR A 302 14.22 13.39 -1.23
N LYS A 303 15.04 14.43 -1.36
CA LYS A 303 15.47 14.97 -2.66
C LYS A 303 16.68 14.21 -3.19
N ASP A 304 16.81 14.13 -4.51
CA ASP A 304 17.92 13.48 -5.21
C ASP A 304 18.23 12.07 -4.66
N TRP A 305 17.17 11.36 -4.30
CA TRP A 305 17.24 10.05 -3.72
C TRP A 305 17.68 9.02 -4.75
N VAL A 306 18.84 8.42 -4.50
CA VAL A 306 19.39 7.32 -5.27
C VAL A 306 19.68 6.18 -4.31
N LEU A 307 18.95 5.09 -4.47
CA LEU A 307 19.24 3.85 -3.77
C LEU A 307 20.06 2.96 -4.70
N ALA A 308 21.28 2.62 -4.26
CA ALA A 308 22.17 1.69 -4.96
C ALA A 308 21.43 0.35 -5.21
#